data_AF-A0AAJ4RLT7-F1
#
_entry.id   AF-A0AAJ4RLT7-F1
#
_cell.length_a   1.000
_cell.length_b   1.000
_cell.length_c   1.000
_cell.angle_alpha   90.00
_cell.angle_beta   90.00
_cell.angle_gamma   90.00
#
_symmetry.space_group_name_H-M   'P 1'
#
loop_
_entity.id
_entity.type
_entity.pdbx_description
1 polymer ?
#
loop_
_entity_poly.entity_id
_entity_poly.type
_entity_poly.pdbx_seq_one_letter_code
_entity_poly.pdbx_strand_id
1 'polypeptide(L)' 'MKEEDICRENGISNACYYNWKSKYGGMEANDVK' A
#
# COMPACT_ATOMS: atom_id res chain seq x y z
N MET A 1 9.74 1.58 -5.95
CA MET A 1 9.14 0.26 -5.69
C MET A 1 7.77 0.28 -6.33
N LYS A 2 7.53 -0.50 -7.39
CA LYS A 2 6.24 -0.49 -8.08
C LYS A 2 5.24 -1.30 -7.25
N GLU A 3 3.97 -0.92 -7.30
CA GLU A 3 2.86 -1.61 -6.62
C GLU A 3 2.81 -3.11 -6.95
N GLU A 4 3.20 -3.48 -8.17
CA GLU A 4 3.30 -4.88 -8.61
C GLU A 4 4.37 -5.67 -7.83
N ASP A 5 5.47 -5.03 -7.47
CA ASP A 5 6.55 -5.66 -6.70
C ASP A 5 6.04 -5.94 -5.28
N ILE A 6 5.38 -4.96 -4.65
CA ILE A 6 4.78 -5.11 -3.31
C ILE A 6 3.73 -6.23 -3.30
N CYS A 7 2.90 -6.28 -4.35
CA CYS A 7 1.88 -7.31 -4.51
C CYS A 7 2.50 -8.71 -4.67
N ARG A 8 3.59 -8.84 -5.44
CA ARG A 8 4.31 -10.10 -5.64
C ARG A 8 5.07 -10.55 -4.39
N GLU A 9 5.76 -9.65 -3.73
CA GLU A 9 6.56 -9.94 -2.52
C GLU A 9 5.68 -10.33 -1.33
N ASN A 10 4.53 -9.67 -1.16
CA ASN A 10 3.62 -9.94 -0.06
C ASN A 10 2.53 -10.98 -0.42
N GLY A 11 2.50 -11.46 -1.67
CA GLY A 11 1.45 -12.36 -2.16
C GLY A 11 0.05 -11.76 -2.11
N ILE A 12 -0.08 -10.44 -2.15
CA ILE A 12 -1.35 -9.72 -2.09
C ILE A 12 -1.77 -9.27 -3.48
N SER A 13 -3.06 -9.32 -3.77
CA SER A 13 -3.60 -8.84 -5.04
C SER A 13 -3.59 -7.30 -5.09
N ASN A 14 -3.47 -6.71 -6.29
CA ASN A 14 -3.53 -5.26 -6.49
C ASN A 14 -4.79 -4.63 -5.86
N ALA A 15 -5.94 -5.30 -5.93
CA ALA A 15 -7.17 -4.85 -5.30
C ALA A 15 -7.05 -4.71 -3.76
N CYS A 16 -6.37 -5.66 -3.11
CA CYS A 16 -6.08 -5.61 -1.68
C CYS A 16 -5.11 -4.47 -1.36
N TYR A 17 -4.07 -4.29 -2.18
CA TYR A 17 -3.12 -3.19 -2.05
C TYR A 17 -3.78 -1.81 -2.17
N TYR A 18 -4.66 -1.59 -3.15
CA TYR A 18 -5.37 -0.32 -3.29
C TYR A 18 -6.40 -0.10 -2.19
N ASN A 19 -7.10 -1.14 -1.72
CA ASN A 19 -8.01 -1.03 -0.57
C ASN A 19 -7.25 -0.68 0.72
N TRP A 20 -6.11 -1.35 0.95
CA TRP A 20 -5.21 -1.04 2.06
C TRP A 20 -4.64 0.37 1.94
N LYS A 21 -4.17 0.77 0.76
CA LYS A 21 -3.65 2.11 0.47
C LYS A 21 -4.73 3.19 0.57
N SER A 22 -5.98 2.91 0.23
CA SER A 22 -7.08 3.86 0.43
C SER A 22 -7.44 4.02 1.90
N LYS A 23 -7.33 2.94 2.69
CA LYS A 23 -7.67 2.94 4.12
C LYS A 23 -6.54 3.47 5.01
N TYR A 24 -5.29 3.20 4.63
CA TYR A 24 -4.10 3.47 5.45
C TYR A 24 -3.03 4.28 4.71
N GLY A 25 -3.00 4.25 3.38
CA GLY A 25 -2.03 4.97 2.55
C GLY A 25 -2.37 6.45 2.29
N GLY A 26 -3.47 6.96 2.86
CA GLY A 26 -3.76 8.38 2.99
C GLY A 26 -3.22 9.02 4.28
N MET A 27 -2.68 8.22 5.21
CA MET A 27 -1.83 8.75 6.28
C MET A 27 -0.44 8.95 5.67
N GLU A 28 -0.15 10.16 5.22
CA GLU A 28 1.22 10.50 4.83
C GLU A 28 2.13 10.26 6.05
N ALA A 29 3.28 9.62 5.81
CA ALA A 29 4.33 9.45 6.82
C ALA A 29 4.83 10.79 7.43
N ASN A 30 4.34 11.94 6.93
CA ASN A 30 4.56 13.29 7.47
C ASN A 30 3.76 13.62 8.73
N ASP A 31 2.77 12.82 9.15
CA ASP A 31 2.03 13.04 10.41
C ASP A 31 2.76 12.47 11.64
N VAL A 32 3.91 11.80 11.45
CA VAL A 32 4.82 11.44 12.53
C VAL A 32 5.73 12.63 12.80
N LYS A 33 5.18 13.64 13.50
CA LYS A 33 5.92 14.80 14.00
C LYS A 33 6.75 14.46 15.23
#